data_AF-A0ABD5SU14-F1
#
_entry.id   AF-A0ABD5SU14-F1
#
_cell.length_a   1.000
_cell.length_b   1.000
_cell.length_c   1.000
_cell.angle_alpha   90.00
_cell.angle_beta   90.00
_cell.angle_gamma   90.00
#
_symmetry.space_group_name_H-M   'P 1'
#
loop_
_entity.id
_entity.type
_entity.pdbx_description
1 polymer ?
#
loop_
_entity_poly.entity_id
_entity_poly.type
_entity_poly.pdbx_seq_one_letter_code
_entity_poly.pdbx_strand_id
1 'polypeptide(L)'
;DIGLLSALGIDEVPVRAKPRVGIVSTGDELVRPGEELHSERGEIYDVNSYTIAAGVEDAGGEAVLYPHAGDEQDEMERILRTAADECDLVLSSGSTSASAVDVIYRVIEEQGELLLHGVSVKPGKPMLIGRLDDSAYVGLPGYPVSAMMVFRTFVAPAIREAAGIPEPASATVTGRLARQERYEEGRHRLMPVGLVEDSDGETLVYPVDKGSGATTSLADADGVVEVGPETDYLEEGEPVTATLFSPDVRPPTLFGVGEDDPIFSRVLDGLERPRYLSVGTRPGLR
;
A
#
# COMPACT_ATOMS: atom_id res chain seq x y z
N ASP A 1 30.09 15.78 1.83
CA ASP A 1 30.84 14.51 1.85
C ASP A 1 31.56 14.22 0.53
N ILE A 2 30.87 14.12 -0.60
CA ILE A 2 31.52 13.86 -1.91
C ILE A 2 32.68 14.83 -2.23
N GLY A 3 32.48 16.14 -2.03
CA GLY A 3 33.55 17.13 -2.26
C GLY A 3 34.75 16.97 -1.31
N LEU A 4 34.53 16.46 -0.09
CA LEU A 4 35.60 16.18 0.86
C LEU A 4 36.38 14.92 0.45
N LEU A 5 35.67 13.84 0.07
CA LEU A 5 36.30 12.63 -0.46
C LEU A 5 37.19 12.96 -1.67
N SER A 6 36.67 13.75 -2.60
CA SER A 6 37.43 14.23 -3.76
C SER A 6 38.65 15.07 -3.37
N ALA A 7 38.50 16.01 -2.43
CA ALA A 7 39.62 16.84 -1.95
C ALA A 7 40.71 16.02 -1.22
N LEU A 8 40.35 14.88 -0.62
CA LEU A 8 41.27 13.93 0.00
C LEU A 8 41.90 12.96 -1.02
N GLY A 9 41.53 13.04 -2.30
CA GLY A 9 42.01 12.13 -3.35
C GLY A 9 41.42 10.72 -3.26
N ILE A 10 40.27 10.57 -2.61
CA ILE A 10 39.55 9.29 -2.51
C ILE A 10 38.60 9.17 -3.71
N ASP A 11 38.89 8.23 -4.59
CA ASP A 11 38.13 7.97 -5.82
C ASP A 11 36.95 7.02 -5.60
N GLU A 12 37.11 6.05 -4.69
CA GLU A 12 36.10 5.02 -4.39
C GLU A 12 35.93 4.87 -2.88
N VAL A 13 34.68 4.62 -2.47
CA VAL A 13 34.33 4.28 -1.08
C VAL A 13 33.32 3.14 -1.06
N PRO A 14 33.43 2.20 -0.11
CA PRO A 14 32.42 1.17 0.06
C PRO A 14 31.10 1.80 0.49
N VAL A 15 30.02 1.44 -0.21
CA VAL A 15 28.65 1.85 0.11
C VAL A 15 27.78 0.62 0.31
N ARG A 16 26.62 0.80 0.96
CA ARG A 16 25.60 -0.25 1.01
C ARG A 16 24.96 -0.38 -0.37
N ALA A 17 24.81 -1.61 -0.85
CA ALA A 17 24.00 -1.88 -2.03
C ALA A 17 22.52 -1.64 -1.72
N LYS A 18 21.74 -1.28 -2.74
CA LYS A 18 20.29 -1.24 -2.61
C LYS A 18 19.76 -2.68 -2.56
N PRO A 19 18.87 -3.01 -1.61
CA PRO A 19 18.18 -4.31 -1.62
C PRO A 19 17.39 -4.47 -2.93
N ARG A 20 17.60 -5.57 -3.65
CA ARG A 20 16.84 -5.90 -4.86
C ARG A 20 15.55 -6.58 -4.46
N VAL A 21 14.42 -6.03 -4.88
CA VAL A 21 13.07 -6.50 -4.50
C VAL A 21 12.30 -6.92 -5.74
N GLY A 22 12.09 -8.23 -5.89
CA GLY A 22 11.29 -8.80 -6.97
C GLY A 22 9.80 -8.67 -6.68
N ILE A 23 9.01 -8.23 -7.65
CA ILE A 23 7.56 -8.05 -7.53
C ILE A 23 6.86 -8.94 -8.55
N VAL A 24 5.99 -9.83 -8.06
CA VAL A 24 5.23 -10.79 -8.85
C VAL A 24 3.73 -10.56 -8.60
N SER A 25 2.99 -10.12 -9.61
CA SER A 25 1.52 -10.10 -9.53
C SER A 25 0.93 -11.45 -9.91
N THR A 26 -0.15 -11.84 -9.24
CA THR A 26 -0.87 -13.09 -9.49
C THR A 26 -2.32 -12.81 -9.85
N GLY A 27 -2.81 -13.41 -10.94
CA GLY A 27 -4.19 -13.29 -11.38
C GLY A 27 -4.31 -13.23 -12.91
N ASP A 28 -5.23 -14.01 -13.46
CA ASP A 28 -5.53 -14.04 -14.90
C ASP A 28 -6.27 -12.79 -15.37
N GLU A 29 -6.88 -12.05 -14.44
CA GLU A 29 -7.56 -10.79 -14.73
C GLU A 29 -6.61 -9.60 -14.94
N LEU A 30 -5.32 -9.75 -14.63
CA LEU A 30 -4.38 -8.63 -14.59
C LEU A 30 -3.73 -8.39 -15.95
N VAL A 31 -3.81 -7.16 -16.44
CA VAL A 31 -3.04 -6.66 -17.60
C VAL A 31 -2.20 -5.45 -17.22
N ARG A 32 -1.09 -5.20 -17.93
CA ARG A 32 -0.23 -4.05 -17.61
C ARG A 32 -0.77 -2.76 -18.22
N PRO A 33 -0.56 -1.61 -17.56
CA PRO A 33 -0.81 -0.30 -18.16
C PRO A 33 -0.12 -0.17 -19.53
N GLY A 34 -0.90 0.20 -20.55
CA GLY A 34 -0.46 0.30 -21.94
C GLY A 34 -0.80 -0.90 -22.82
N GLU A 35 -1.18 -2.03 -22.21
CA GLU A 35 -1.76 -3.18 -22.93
C GLU A 35 -3.26 -2.97 -23.20
N GLU A 36 -3.78 -3.72 -24.17
CA GLU A 36 -5.20 -3.73 -24.50
C GLU A 36 -5.99 -4.37 -23.35
N LEU A 37 -7.09 -3.72 -22.95
CA LEU A 37 -7.93 -4.14 -21.83
C LEU A 37 -9.23 -4.74 -22.37
N HIS A 38 -9.45 -6.03 -22.16
CA HIS A 38 -10.65 -6.75 -22.55
C HIS A 38 -11.64 -6.83 -21.38
N SER A 39 -12.37 -5.74 -21.13
CA SER A 39 -13.34 -5.64 -20.02
C SER A 39 -14.42 -6.72 -20.06
N GLU A 40 -14.76 -7.25 -21.24
CA GLU A 40 -15.70 -8.36 -21.43
C GLU A 40 -15.21 -9.69 -20.84
N ARG A 41 -13.91 -9.83 -20.58
CA ARG A 41 -13.28 -10.99 -19.93
C ARG A 41 -13.06 -10.78 -18.43
N GLY A 42 -13.40 -9.59 -17.91
CA GLY A 42 -13.16 -9.22 -16.52
C GLY A 42 -11.75 -8.68 -16.25
N GLU A 43 -10.98 -8.34 -17.30
CA GLU A 43 -9.63 -7.81 -17.14
C GLU A 43 -9.62 -6.44 -16.45
N ILE A 44 -8.60 -6.24 -15.62
CA ILE A 44 -8.31 -5.01 -14.88
C ILE A 44 -6.82 -4.71 -14.97
N TYR A 45 -6.45 -3.43 -14.86
CA TYR A 45 -5.05 -3.06 -14.84
C TYR A 45 -4.37 -3.46 -13.52
N ASP A 46 -3.14 -3.98 -13.62
CA ASP A 46 -2.28 -4.24 -12.46
C ASP A 46 -1.86 -2.92 -11.82
N VAL A 47 -2.52 -2.55 -10.73
CA VAL A 47 -2.21 -1.36 -9.93
C VAL A 47 -1.16 -1.67 -8.87
N ASN A 48 -1.18 -2.87 -8.30
CA ASN A 48 -0.40 -3.19 -7.11
C ASN A 48 1.08 -3.28 -7.43
N SER A 49 1.48 -3.92 -8.53
CA SER A 49 2.89 -4.06 -8.88
C SER A 49 3.59 -2.71 -8.97
N TYR A 50 2.95 -1.73 -9.63
CA TYR A 50 3.51 -0.38 -9.78
C TYR A 50 3.47 0.42 -8.48
N THR A 51 2.39 0.30 -7.73
CA THR A 51 2.22 0.98 -6.43
C THR A 51 3.23 0.49 -5.40
N ILE A 52 3.52 -0.81 -5.38
CA ILE A 52 4.53 -1.43 -4.53
C ILE A 52 5.94 -1.13 -5.04
N ALA A 53 6.18 -1.15 -6.35
CA ALA A 53 7.48 -0.78 -6.92
C ALA A 53 7.89 0.65 -6.52
N ALA A 54 6.98 1.61 -6.63
CA ALA A 54 7.21 2.97 -6.16
C ALA A 54 7.52 2.99 -4.65
N GLY A 55 6.77 2.23 -3.85
CA GLY A 55 7.02 2.12 -2.41
C GLY A 55 8.39 1.51 -2.06
N VAL A 56 8.87 0.55 -2.86
CA VAL A 56 10.21 -0.06 -2.71
C VAL A 56 11.30 0.98 -2.98
N GLU A 57 11.16 1.73 -4.08
CA GLU A 57 12.11 2.79 -4.45
C GLU A 57 12.16 3.90 -3.39
N ASP A 58 10.99 4.30 -2.87
CA ASP A 58 10.86 5.27 -1.77
C ASP A 58 11.51 4.77 -0.47
N ALA A 59 11.49 3.45 -0.24
CA ALA A 59 12.17 2.81 0.90
C ALA A 59 13.68 2.61 0.66
N GLY A 60 14.19 2.93 -0.53
CA GLY A 60 15.60 2.83 -0.92
C GLY A 60 16.02 1.50 -1.54
N GLY A 61 15.07 0.63 -1.87
CA GLY A 61 15.31 -0.59 -2.63
C GLY A 61 15.40 -0.35 -4.13
N GLU A 62 15.70 -1.43 -4.86
CA GLU A 62 15.61 -1.53 -6.31
C GLU A 62 14.46 -2.47 -6.68
N ALA A 63 13.39 -1.94 -7.26
CA ALA A 63 12.23 -2.72 -7.65
C ALA A 63 12.46 -3.44 -8.99
N VAL A 64 12.17 -4.74 -9.04
CA VAL A 64 12.26 -5.57 -10.25
C VAL A 64 10.88 -6.18 -10.54
N LEU A 65 10.23 -5.73 -11.61
CA LEU A 65 8.92 -6.23 -12.02
C LEU A 65 9.04 -7.50 -12.86
N TYR A 66 8.51 -8.61 -12.35
CA TYR A 66 8.41 -9.87 -13.09
C TYR A 66 7.12 -9.94 -13.92
N PRO A 67 7.05 -10.83 -14.93
CA PRO A 67 5.79 -11.12 -15.61
C PRO A 67 4.68 -11.46 -14.60
N HIS A 68 3.44 -11.05 -14.88
CA HIS A 68 2.33 -11.50 -14.05
C HIS A 68 2.23 -13.02 -14.19
N ALA A 69 2.00 -13.69 -13.07
CA ALA A 69 1.82 -15.12 -13.04
C ALA A 69 0.31 -15.41 -13.07
N GLY A 70 -0.14 -16.08 -14.14
CA GLY A 70 -1.52 -16.55 -14.24
C GLY A 70 -1.82 -17.73 -13.32
N ASP A 71 -2.95 -18.39 -13.54
CA ASP A 71 -3.38 -19.54 -12.72
C ASP A 71 -2.62 -20.85 -13.03
N GLU A 72 -1.71 -20.85 -14.02
CA GLU A 72 -0.83 -21.98 -14.32
C GLU A 72 0.25 -22.16 -13.25
N GLN A 73 0.09 -23.19 -12.43
CA GLN A 73 0.90 -23.43 -11.24
C GLN A 73 2.40 -23.55 -11.52
N ASP A 74 2.78 -24.25 -12.59
CA ASP A 74 4.17 -24.49 -12.94
C ASP A 74 4.87 -23.19 -13.40
N GLU A 75 4.13 -22.31 -14.07
CA GLU A 75 4.64 -21.01 -14.50
C GLU A 75 4.79 -20.05 -13.32
N MET A 76 3.80 -20.02 -12.41
CA MET A 76 3.87 -19.28 -11.15
C MET A 76 5.08 -19.70 -10.32
N GLU A 77 5.28 -21.02 -10.15
CA GLU A 77 6.44 -21.57 -9.45
C GLU A 77 7.74 -21.15 -10.11
N ARG A 78 7.85 -21.26 -11.43
CA ARG A 78 9.04 -20.86 -12.18
C ARG A 78 9.36 -19.38 -12.00
N ILE A 79 8.36 -18.50 -12.03
CA ILE A 79 8.53 -17.06 -11.83
C ILE A 79 8.98 -16.76 -10.40
N LEU A 80 8.34 -17.35 -9.39
CA LEU A 80 8.71 -17.16 -7.98
C LEU A 80 10.14 -17.61 -7.70
N ARG A 81 10.56 -18.75 -8.28
CA ARG A 81 11.93 -19.26 -8.19
C ARG A 81 12.94 -18.32 -8.82
N THR A 82 12.66 -17.89 -10.05
CA THR A 82 13.52 -16.94 -10.76
C THR A 82 13.67 -15.65 -9.96
N ALA A 83 12.57 -15.15 -9.37
CA ALA A 83 12.60 -13.96 -8.54
C ALA A 83 13.43 -14.13 -7.26
N ALA A 84 13.33 -15.30 -6.61
CA ALA A 84 14.10 -15.62 -5.41
C ALA A 84 15.61 -15.79 -5.69
N ASP A 85 15.98 -16.33 -6.85
CA ASP A 85 17.38 -16.47 -7.26
C ASP A 85 18.04 -15.11 -7.58
N GLU A 86 17.24 -14.14 -8.04
CA GLU A 86 17.74 -12.86 -8.52
C GLU A 86 17.60 -11.72 -7.50
N CYS A 87 16.80 -11.86 -6.44
CA CYS A 87 16.45 -10.76 -5.52
C CYS A 87 16.70 -11.13 -4.06
N ASP A 88 16.88 -10.11 -3.21
CA ASP A 88 17.02 -10.29 -1.76
C ASP A 88 15.66 -10.50 -1.07
N LEU A 89 14.59 -9.99 -1.69
CA LEU A 89 13.22 -10.06 -1.22
C LEU A 89 12.28 -10.24 -2.42
N VAL A 90 11.33 -11.19 -2.32
CA VAL A 90 10.24 -11.36 -3.27
C VAL A 90 8.93 -10.93 -2.63
N LEU A 91 8.23 -10.01 -3.29
CA LEU A 91 6.88 -9.58 -2.96
C LEU A 91 5.92 -10.15 -4.00
N SER A 92 4.85 -10.78 -3.54
CA SER A 92 3.76 -11.15 -4.44
C SER A 92 2.47 -10.43 -4.09
N SER A 93 1.72 -10.00 -5.10
CA SER A 93 0.44 -9.33 -4.92
C SER A 93 -0.69 -10.17 -5.51
N GLY A 94 -1.81 -10.29 -4.80
CA GLY A 94 -2.94 -11.16 -5.21
C GLY A 94 -2.87 -12.57 -4.64
N SER A 95 -1.87 -12.86 -3.81
CA SER A 95 -1.51 -14.17 -3.26
C SER A 95 -2.44 -14.72 -2.18
N THR A 96 -3.73 -14.41 -2.28
CA THR A 96 -4.74 -14.75 -1.28
C THR A 96 -5.87 -15.58 -1.87
N SER A 97 -5.86 -15.83 -3.20
CA SER A 97 -6.71 -16.84 -3.83
C SER A 97 -6.22 -18.23 -3.42
N ALA A 98 -7.14 -19.20 -3.30
CA ALA A 98 -6.77 -20.55 -2.88
C ALA A 98 -5.72 -21.18 -3.82
N SER A 99 -5.86 -20.97 -5.14
CA SER A 99 -4.91 -21.49 -6.15
C SER A 99 -3.51 -20.90 -6.00
N ALA A 100 -3.37 -19.57 -5.89
CA ALA A 100 -2.07 -18.93 -5.74
C ALA A 100 -1.43 -19.31 -4.40
N VAL A 101 -2.23 -19.33 -3.33
CA VAL A 101 -1.79 -19.74 -1.99
C VAL A 101 -1.22 -21.16 -2.01
N ASP A 102 -1.90 -22.11 -2.65
CA ASP A 102 -1.43 -23.50 -2.75
C ASP A 102 -0.08 -23.61 -3.46
N VAL A 103 0.13 -22.85 -4.54
CA VAL A 103 1.44 -22.83 -5.25
C VAL A 103 2.51 -22.20 -4.38
N ILE A 104 2.21 -21.09 -3.70
CA ILE A 104 3.15 -20.43 -2.79
C ILE A 104 3.57 -21.37 -1.66
N TYR A 105 2.62 -22.10 -1.06
CA TYR A 105 2.93 -23.12 -0.06
C TYR A 105 3.86 -24.18 -0.62
N ARG A 106 3.57 -24.72 -1.81
CA ARG A 106 4.43 -25.72 -2.45
C ARG A 106 5.85 -25.20 -2.66
N VAL A 107 6.00 -24.00 -3.21
CA VAL A 107 7.31 -23.38 -3.48
C VAL A 107 8.08 -23.14 -2.18
N ILE A 108 7.41 -22.65 -1.13
CA ILE A 108 8.02 -22.44 0.18
C ILE A 108 8.40 -23.77 0.86
N GLU A 109 7.55 -24.80 0.81
CA GLU A 109 7.84 -26.11 1.41
C GLU A 109 9.01 -26.83 0.73
N GLU A 110 9.19 -26.64 -0.57
CA GLU A 110 10.25 -27.29 -1.33
C GLU A 110 11.62 -26.61 -1.20
N GLN A 111 11.65 -25.28 -1.05
CA GLN A 111 12.89 -24.48 -1.15
C GLN A 111 13.12 -23.56 0.04
N GLY A 112 12.33 -23.68 1.10
CA GLY A 112 12.37 -22.67 2.12
C GLY A 112 11.62 -23.02 3.38
N GLU A 113 11.11 -21.96 4.02
CA GLU A 113 10.42 -22.05 5.30
C GLU A 113 9.34 -20.99 5.37
N LEU A 114 8.12 -21.40 5.71
CA LEU A 114 7.05 -20.47 6.02
C LEU A 114 7.17 -20.05 7.49
N LEU A 115 7.31 -18.75 7.72
CA LEU A 115 7.50 -18.19 9.05
C LEU A 115 6.18 -17.71 9.67
N LEU A 116 5.27 -17.18 8.85
CA LEU A 116 4.02 -16.62 9.32
C LEU A 116 2.92 -16.70 8.26
N HIS A 117 1.72 -17.06 8.70
CA HIS A 117 0.50 -16.91 7.92
C HIS A 117 -0.54 -16.08 8.66
N GLY A 118 -0.75 -14.87 8.15
CA GLY A 118 -1.74 -13.91 8.58
C GLY A 118 -1.30 -13.07 9.77
N VAL A 119 -1.69 -11.80 9.71
CA VAL A 119 -1.48 -10.83 10.79
C VAL A 119 -2.83 -10.37 11.33
N SER A 120 -2.91 -10.11 12.64
CA SER A 120 -4.13 -9.58 13.31
C SER A 120 -4.33 -8.09 13.06
N VAL A 121 -4.18 -7.65 11.81
CA VAL A 121 -4.31 -6.25 11.36
C VAL A 121 -5.42 -6.13 10.28
N LYS A 122 -6.18 -5.03 10.30
CA LYS A 122 -7.20 -4.71 9.29
C LYS A 122 -6.97 -3.30 8.72
N PRO A 123 -6.85 -3.12 7.40
CA PRO A 123 -6.75 -4.16 6.37
C PRO A 123 -5.44 -4.95 6.46
N GLY A 124 -5.38 -6.17 5.89
CA GLY A 124 -4.12 -6.94 5.82
C GLY A 124 -4.13 -8.38 6.34
N LYS A 125 -5.28 -8.93 6.75
CA LYS A 125 -5.37 -10.29 7.32
C LYS A 125 -4.62 -11.37 6.50
N PRO A 126 -4.77 -11.48 5.16
CA PRO A 126 -3.99 -12.46 4.41
C PRO A 126 -2.62 -11.87 4.08
N MET A 127 -1.63 -12.22 4.90
CA MET A 127 -0.22 -11.97 4.65
C MET A 127 0.52 -13.28 4.80
N LEU A 128 1.46 -13.57 3.90
CA LEU A 128 2.38 -14.69 4.03
C LEU A 128 3.78 -14.12 4.23
N ILE A 129 4.53 -14.66 5.18
CA ILE A 129 5.95 -14.36 5.33
C ILE A 129 6.69 -15.67 5.36
N GLY A 130 7.70 -15.77 4.52
CA GLY A 130 8.56 -16.94 4.46
C GLY A 130 9.94 -16.59 3.94
N ARG A 131 10.70 -17.63 3.66
CA ARG A 131 11.98 -17.56 2.98
C ARG A 131 11.95 -18.53 1.81
N LEU A 132 12.54 -18.15 0.69
CA LEU A 132 12.79 -18.96 -0.49
C LEU A 132 14.31 -18.97 -0.71
N ASP A 133 14.96 -20.09 -0.35
CA ASP A 133 16.41 -20.21 -0.28
C ASP A 133 17.06 -19.08 0.55
N ASP A 134 17.81 -18.19 -0.10
CA ASP A 134 18.45 -17.02 0.53
C ASP A 134 17.59 -15.75 0.46
N SER A 135 16.51 -15.73 -0.32
CA SER A 135 15.59 -14.60 -0.47
C SER A 135 14.50 -14.62 0.59
N ALA A 136 14.18 -13.45 1.16
CA ALA A 136 12.95 -13.29 1.91
C ALA A 136 11.72 -13.34 0.98
N TYR A 137 10.56 -13.72 1.50
CA TYR A 137 9.31 -13.74 0.76
C TYR A 137 8.17 -13.12 1.57
N VAL A 138 7.40 -12.22 0.95
CA VAL A 138 6.20 -11.64 1.52
C VAL A 138 5.04 -11.65 0.51
N GLY A 139 3.99 -12.41 0.83
CA GLY A 139 2.72 -12.39 0.12
C GLY A 139 1.82 -11.27 0.62
N LEU A 140 1.55 -10.29 -0.23
CA LEU A 140 0.67 -9.15 0.03
C LEU A 140 -0.79 -9.45 -0.37
N PRO A 141 -1.76 -8.81 0.29
CA PRO A 141 -3.15 -8.84 -0.14
C PRO A 141 -3.36 -8.44 -1.61
N GLY A 142 -4.41 -8.96 -2.27
CA GLY A 142 -4.78 -8.53 -3.62
C GLY A 142 -5.44 -7.16 -3.71
N TYR A 143 -6.04 -6.67 -2.63
CA TYR A 143 -6.69 -5.36 -2.62
C TYR A 143 -5.66 -4.23 -2.50
N PRO A 144 -5.67 -3.20 -3.36
CA PRO A 144 -4.62 -2.16 -3.39
C PRO A 144 -4.39 -1.45 -2.07
N VAL A 145 -5.46 -1.01 -1.41
CA VAL A 145 -5.37 -0.36 -0.09
C VAL A 145 -4.72 -1.29 0.92
N SER A 146 -5.10 -2.58 0.89
CA SER A 146 -4.59 -3.57 1.84
C SER A 146 -3.11 -3.88 1.57
N ALA A 147 -2.73 -4.04 0.31
CA ALA A 147 -1.35 -4.30 -0.11
C ALA A 147 -0.40 -3.18 0.34
N MET A 148 -0.77 -1.94 0.05
CA MET A 148 0.05 -0.77 0.39
C MET A 148 0.16 -0.56 1.91
N MET A 149 -0.93 -0.76 2.67
CA MET A 149 -0.87 -0.67 4.14
C MET A 149 0.06 -1.73 4.75
N VAL A 150 -0.08 -2.98 4.31
CA VAL A 150 0.80 -4.08 4.75
C VAL A 150 2.24 -3.81 4.36
N PHE A 151 2.48 -3.37 3.12
CA PHE A 151 3.80 -3.00 2.64
C PHE A 151 4.44 -1.91 3.50
N ARG A 152 3.75 -0.79 3.74
CA ARG A 152 4.28 0.32 4.55
C ARG A 152 4.54 -0.08 5.99
N THR A 153 3.70 -0.94 6.56
CA THR A 153 3.79 -1.33 7.97
C THR A 153 4.90 -2.36 8.22
N PHE A 154 5.05 -3.33 7.32
CA PHE A 154 5.91 -4.50 7.57
C PHE A 154 7.11 -4.63 6.63
N VAL A 155 6.98 -4.18 5.38
CA VAL A 155 8.01 -4.40 4.34
C VAL A 155 8.93 -3.19 4.19
N ALA A 156 8.38 -1.99 4.09
CA ALA A 156 9.16 -0.77 3.89
C ALA A 156 10.20 -0.53 5.00
N PRO A 157 9.91 -0.75 6.31
CA PRO A 157 10.91 -0.62 7.36
C PRO A 157 12.08 -1.59 7.20
N ALA A 158 11.82 -2.83 6.77
CA ALA A 158 12.87 -3.83 6.53
C ALA A 158 13.77 -3.46 5.35
N ILE A 159 13.20 -2.91 4.26
CA ILE A 159 13.98 -2.41 3.11
C ILE A 159 14.87 -1.25 3.56
N ARG A 160 14.34 -0.30 4.33
CA ARG A 160 15.11 0.84 4.84
C ARG A 160 16.25 0.42 5.75
N GLU A 161 15.98 -0.51 6.67
CA GLU A 161 17.01 -1.06 7.56
C GLU A 161 18.15 -1.71 6.76
N ALA A 162 17.83 -2.54 5.76
CA ALA A 162 18.82 -3.16 4.89
C ALA A 162 19.62 -2.12 4.09
N ALA A 163 18.94 -1.11 3.53
CA ALA A 163 19.56 0.01 2.82
C ALA A 163 20.37 0.95 3.74
N GLY A 164 20.22 0.85 5.06
CA GLY A 164 20.82 1.77 6.03
C GLY A 164 20.20 3.17 6.01
N ILE A 165 18.96 3.28 5.56
CA ILE A 165 18.18 4.52 5.51
C ILE A 165 17.38 4.62 6.82
N PRO A 166 17.44 5.74 7.54
CA PRO A 166 16.62 5.93 8.72
C PRO A 166 15.13 5.95 8.35
N GLU A 167 14.27 5.48 9.24
CA GLU A 167 12.83 5.66 9.07
C GLU A 167 12.54 7.16 8.88
N PRO A 168 11.70 7.56 7.91
CA PRO A 168 11.34 8.95 7.72
C PRO A 168 10.80 9.49 9.05
N ALA A 169 11.08 10.76 9.35
CA ALA A 169 10.35 11.42 10.42
C ALA A 169 8.86 11.36 10.07
N SER A 170 8.11 10.49 10.74
CA SER A 170 6.68 10.39 10.53
C SER A 170 6.07 11.69 11.02
N ALA A 171 5.48 12.45 10.08
CA ALA A 171 4.64 13.55 10.47
C ALA A 171 3.39 12.95 11.09
N THR A 172 3.14 13.25 12.35
CA THR A 172 1.87 12.95 13.00
C THR A 172 1.06 14.23 13.10
N VAL A 173 -0.25 14.10 12.87
CA VAL A 173 -1.21 15.20 13.02
C VAL A 173 -2.28 14.74 13.99
N THR A 174 -2.50 15.52 15.04
CA THR A 174 -3.63 15.32 15.94
C THR A 174 -4.80 16.16 15.42
N GLY A 175 -5.97 15.54 15.31
CA GLY A 175 -7.20 16.20 14.91
C GLY A 175 -8.41 15.54 15.55
N ARG A 176 -9.60 16.03 15.22
CA ARG A 176 -10.87 15.48 15.71
C ARG A 176 -11.53 14.60 14.67
N LEU A 177 -12.05 13.44 15.08
CA LEU A 177 -12.75 12.56 14.16
C LEU A 177 -14.04 13.24 13.64
N ALA A 178 -14.18 13.36 12.32
CA ALA A 178 -15.25 14.12 11.68
C ALA A 178 -16.62 13.41 11.71
N ARG A 179 -16.64 12.11 12.01
CA ARG A 179 -17.85 11.29 12.13
C ARG A 179 -17.59 10.08 13.01
N GLN A 180 -18.59 9.61 13.73
CA GLN A 180 -18.49 8.38 14.51
C GLN A 180 -18.17 7.16 13.62
N GLU A 181 -17.43 6.20 14.17
CA GLU A 181 -17.08 4.94 13.51
C GLU A 181 -17.36 3.75 14.42
N ARG A 182 -17.78 2.63 13.83
CA ARG A 182 -18.13 1.39 14.55
C ARG A 182 -17.43 0.20 13.91
N TYR A 183 -16.81 -0.62 14.74
CA TYR A 183 -16.04 -1.77 14.33
C TYR A 183 -16.41 -3.02 15.14
N GLU A 184 -16.09 -4.17 14.56
CA GLU A 184 -16.01 -5.41 15.33
C GLU A 184 -14.69 -5.42 16.11
N GLU A 185 -14.75 -5.74 17.40
CA GLU A 185 -13.58 -5.96 18.26
C GLU A 185 -12.67 -7.09 17.74
N GLY A 186 -11.44 -7.10 18.25
CA GLY A 186 -10.49 -8.21 18.11
C GLY A 186 -9.45 -8.05 17.01
N ARG A 187 -9.35 -6.88 16.37
CA ARG A 187 -8.34 -6.61 15.33
C ARG A 187 -7.77 -5.21 15.43
N HIS A 188 -6.44 -5.11 15.42
CA HIS A 188 -5.78 -3.82 15.27
C HIS A 188 -6.11 -3.25 13.89
N ARG A 189 -6.54 -1.99 13.82
CA ARG A 189 -6.99 -1.39 12.56
C ARG A 189 -6.11 -0.22 12.17
N LEU A 190 -5.65 -0.27 10.92
CA LEU A 190 -5.01 0.84 10.23
C LEU A 190 -6.10 1.53 9.42
N MET A 191 -6.77 2.51 10.03
CA MET A 191 -7.86 3.26 9.39
C MET A 191 -7.26 4.29 8.42
N PRO A 192 -7.41 4.16 7.09
CA PRO A 192 -7.01 5.21 6.17
C PRO A 192 -7.86 6.45 6.42
N VAL A 193 -7.23 7.61 6.53
CA VAL A 193 -7.89 8.88 6.83
C VAL A 193 -7.45 9.98 5.89
N GLY A 194 -8.34 10.93 5.66
CA GLY A 194 -8.05 12.23 5.07
C GLY A 194 -8.15 13.32 6.12
N LEU A 195 -7.47 14.43 5.88
CA LEU A 195 -7.47 15.63 6.69
C LEU A 195 -8.24 16.74 5.98
N VAL A 196 -9.00 17.51 6.75
CA VAL A 196 -9.54 18.81 6.34
C VAL A 196 -9.38 19.80 7.49
N GLU A 197 -9.38 21.09 7.17
CA GLU A 197 -9.49 22.15 8.18
C GLU A 197 -10.89 22.74 8.13
N ASP A 198 -11.48 23.00 9.29
CA ASP A 198 -12.75 23.71 9.38
C ASP A 198 -12.56 25.24 9.30
N SER A 199 -13.67 25.99 9.44
CA SER A 199 -13.64 27.45 9.37
C SER A 199 -12.86 28.13 10.50
N ASP A 200 -12.65 27.43 11.62
CA ASP A 200 -11.92 27.92 12.78
C ASP A 200 -10.44 27.50 12.74
N GLY A 201 -10.03 26.73 11.72
CA GLY A 201 -8.67 26.23 11.54
C GLY A 201 -8.38 24.95 12.31
N GLU A 202 -9.41 24.29 12.86
CA GLU A 202 -9.25 23.01 13.54
C GLU A 202 -9.13 21.88 12.52
N THR A 203 -8.19 20.95 12.77
CA THR A 203 -8.01 19.79 11.90
C THR A 203 -9.07 18.73 12.21
N LEU A 204 -9.86 18.39 11.19
CA LEU A 204 -10.78 17.27 11.20
C LEU A 204 -10.17 16.09 10.44
N VAL A 205 -10.33 14.91 10.99
CA VAL A 205 -9.86 13.64 10.44
C VAL A 205 -11.07 12.82 10.05
N TYR A 206 -11.17 12.43 8.78
CA TYR A 206 -12.29 11.61 8.31
C TYR A 206 -11.78 10.31 7.69
N PRO A 207 -12.45 9.18 7.92
CA PRO A 207 -12.06 7.92 7.31
C PRO A 207 -12.33 7.93 5.80
N VAL A 208 -11.32 7.51 5.05
CA VAL A 208 -11.38 7.29 3.61
C VAL A 208 -11.73 5.83 3.41
N ASP A 209 -13.03 5.53 3.42
CA ASP A 209 -13.52 4.18 3.18
C ASP A 209 -14.51 4.16 2.02
N LYS A 210 -14.00 3.85 0.81
CA LYS A 210 -14.78 3.48 -0.38
C LYS A 210 -14.74 1.97 -0.64
N GLY A 211 -14.36 1.16 0.35
CA GLY A 211 -14.05 -0.27 0.20
C GLY A 211 -12.60 -0.56 -0.18
N SER A 212 -12.11 -1.75 0.19
CA SER A 212 -10.69 -2.13 0.04
C SER A 212 -10.18 -2.22 -1.40
N GLY A 213 -11.09 -2.37 -2.38
CA GLY A 213 -10.77 -2.43 -3.81
C GLY A 213 -10.70 -1.07 -4.51
N ALA A 214 -11.08 0.02 -3.83
CA ALA A 214 -11.05 1.35 -4.44
C ALA A 214 -9.63 1.94 -4.38
N THR A 215 -8.93 1.95 -5.52
CA THR A 215 -7.62 2.62 -5.65
C THR A 215 -7.71 4.12 -5.34
N THR A 216 -8.86 4.75 -5.57
CA THR A 216 -9.11 6.15 -5.18
C THR A 216 -9.01 6.36 -3.67
N SER A 217 -9.29 5.34 -2.85
CA SER A 217 -9.07 5.43 -1.39
C SER A 217 -7.60 5.61 -1.04
N LEU A 218 -6.66 5.07 -1.82
CA LEU A 218 -5.23 5.34 -1.63
C LEU A 218 -4.85 6.76 -2.01
N ALA A 219 -5.42 7.28 -3.11
CA ALA A 219 -5.14 8.64 -3.58
C ALA A 219 -5.75 9.72 -2.66
N ASP A 220 -6.91 9.43 -2.06
CA ASP A 220 -7.64 10.35 -1.20
C ASP A 220 -7.17 10.32 0.26
N ALA A 221 -6.39 9.31 0.65
CA ALA A 221 -5.89 9.15 2.02
C ALA A 221 -4.59 9.92 2.25
N ASP A 222 -4.58 10.70 3.32
CA ASP A 222 -3.46 11.50 3.79
C ASP A 222 -2.58 10.73 4.78
N GLY A 223 -3.16 9.75 5.46
CA GLY A 223 -2.47 8.96 6.47
C GLY A 223 -3.32 7.85 7.06
N VAL A 224 -2.89 7.37 8.21
CA VAL A 224 -3.52 6.28 8.96
C VAL A 224 -3.73 6.67 10.40
N VAL A 225 -4.90 6.36 10.95
CA VAL A 225 -5.14 6.30 12.38
C VAL A 225 -5.07 4.84 12.84
N GLU A 226 -4.22 4.57 13.83
CA GLU A 226 -4.17 3.27 14.50
C GLU A 226 -5.32 3.16 15.51
N VAL A 227 -6.11 2.11 15.39
CA VAL A 227 -7.24 1.82 16.27
C VAL A 227 -7.00 0.47 16.94
N GLY A 228 -7.00 0.47 18.26
CA GLY A 228 -6.71 -0.70 19.09
C GLY A 228 -7.73 -1.83 18.86
N PRO A 229 -7.33 -3.11 19.06
CA PRO A 229 -8.23 -4.25 18.90
C PRO A 229 -9.42 -4.25 19.87
N GLU A 230 -9.31 -3.58 21.01
CA GLU A 230 -10.35 -3.38 22.01
C GLU A 230 -11.34 -2.25 21.69
N THR A 231 -11.07 -1.46 20.64
CA THR A 231 -11.90 -0.32 20.27
C THR A 231 -12.96 -0.72 19.23
N ASP A 232 -14.21 -0.78 19.66
CA ASP A 232 -15.38 -1.05 18.82
C ASP A 232 -16.14 0.21 18.38
N TYR A 233 -15.84 1.34 19.01
CA TYR A 233 -16.52 2.60 18.80
C TYR A 233 -15.54 3.78 18.93
N LEU A 234 -15.58 4.67 17.95
CA LEU A 234 -14.95 5.99 18.02
C LEU A 234 -16.03 7.06 17.90
N GLU A 235 -16.04 8.01 18.82
CA GLU A 235 -17.03 9.08 18.85
C GLU A 235 -16.69 10.20 17.87
N GLU A 236 -17.71 10.84 17.30
CA GLU A 236 -17.51 12.09 16.56
C GLU A 236 -16.90 13.15 17.50
N GLY A 237 -15.87 13.85 17.03
CA GLY A 237 -15.14 14.84 17.80
C GLY A 237 -14.03 14.26 18.69
N GLU A 238 -13.90 12.94 18.79
CA GLU A 238 -12.85 12.27 19.56
C GLU A 238 -11.46 12.63 18.99
N PRO A 239 -10.48 12.97 19.85
CA PRO A 239 -9.13 13.28 19.40
C PRO A 239 -8.44 12.01 18.89
N VAL A 240 -7.97 12.05 17.66
CA VAL A 240 -7.21 10.97 17.02
C VAL A 240 -5.88 11.49 16.51
N THR A 241 -4.87 10.62 16.46
CA THR A 241 -3.57 10.92 15.88
C THR A 241 -3.42 10.15 14.58
N ALA A 242 -3.26 10.90 13.49
CA ALA A 242 -2.98 10.34 12.17
C ALA A 242 -1.47 10.36 11.89
N THR A 243 -0.93 9.21 11.50
CA THR A 243 0.41 9.09 10.92
C THR A 243 0.31 9.34 9.42
N LEU A 244 0.94 10.40 8.92
CA LEU A 244 0.84 10.79 7.53
C LEU A 244 1.68 9.90 6.60
N PHE A 245 1.20 9.69 5.38
CA PHE A 245 1.96 8.95 4.37
C PHE A 245 3.16 9.72 3.81
N SER A 246 3.13 11.04 3.93
CA SER A 246 4.23 11.94 3.59
C SER A 246 4.23 13.14 4.54
N PRO A 247 5.40 13.68 4.93
CA PRO A 247 5.49 14.92 5.68
C PRO A 247 4.98 16.14 4.90
N ASP A 248 4.84 16.03 3.58
CA ASP A 248 4.36 17.09 2.70
C ASP A 248 2.84 17.12 2.53
N VAL A 249 2.12 16.21 3.20
CA VAL A 249 0.66 16.22 3.23
C VAL A 249 0.15 17.55 3.77
N ARG A 250 -0.83 18.13 3.08
CA ARG A 250 -1.50 19.37 3.46
C ARG A 250 -3.00 19.22 3.24
N PRO A 251 -3.86 19.68 4.17
CA PRO A 251 -5.31 19.69 3.97
C PRO A 251 -5.71 20.37 2.65
N PRO A 252 -6.75 19.89 1.96
CA PRO A 252 -7.20 20.48 0.69
C PRO A 252 -7.67 21.92 0.90
N THR A 253 -7.46 22.80 -0.08
CA THR A 253 -7.96 24.19 0.03
C THR A 253 -9.46 24.28 -0.17
N LEU A 254 -10.04 23.27 -0.83
CA LEU A 254 -11.47 23.12 -1.01
C LEU A 254 -11.81 21.64 -0.84
N PHE A 255 -12.73 21.36 0.07
CA PHE A 255 -13.31 20.04 0.25
C PHE A 255 -14.80 20.07 -0.09
N GLY A 256 -15.19 19.36 -1.15
CA GLY A 256 -16.58 19.23 -1.57
C GLY A 256 -17.12 17.82 -1.33
N VAL A 257 -18.42 17.72 -1.08
CA VAL A 257 -19.12 16.45 -0.87
C VAL A 257 -20.43 16.50 -1.65
N GLY A 258 -20.69 15.53 -2.52
CA GLY A 258 -21.91 15.51 -3.33
C GLY A 258 -21.93 14.43 -4.42
N GLU A 259 -22.81 14.57 -5.41
CA GLU A 259 -22.88 13.69 -6.58
C GLU A 259 -21.75 13.98 -7.58
N ASP A 260 -21.36 12.95 -8.35
CA ASP A 260 -20.41 13.12 -9.44
C ASP A 260 -20.99 14.02 -10.54
N ASP A 261 -20.35 15.16 -10.77
CA ASP A 261 -20.68 16.11 -11.84
C ASP A 261 -19.41 16.37 -12.68
N PRO A 262 -19.38 15.96 -13.97
CA PRO A 262 -18.22 16.17 -14.84
C PRO A 262 -17.87 17.64 -15.10
N ILE A 263 -18.86 18.54 -15.05
CA ILE A 263 -18.64 19.98 -15.20
C ILE A 263 -17.99 20.52 -13.92
N PHE A 264 -18.49 20.12 -12.75
CA PHE A 264 -17.90 20.51 -11.48
C PHE A 264 -16.47 19.98 -11.34
N SER A 265 -16.23 18.72 -11.72
CA SER A 265 -14.89 18.11 -11.77
C SER A 265 -13.90 18.97 -12.58
N ARG A 266 -14.29 19.45 -13.77
CA ARG A 266 -13.46 20.37 -14.57
C ARG A 266 -13.22 21.73 -13.93
N VAL A 267 -14.15 22.22 -13.10
CA VAL A 267 -13.95 23.47 -12.34
C VAL A 267 -12.93 23.23 -11.23
N LEU A 268 -13.00 22.08 -10.55
CA LEU A 268 -12.04 21.70 -9.52
C LEU A 268 -10.62 21.63 -10.09
N ASP A 269 -10.41 21.13 -11.32
CA ASP A 269 -9.09 21.08 -11.97
C ASP A 269 -8.36 22.44 -12.03
N GLY A 270 -9.10 23.55 -11.93
CA GLY A 270 -8.52 24.91 -11.90
C GLY A 270 -8.13 25.42 -10.51
N LEU A 271 -8.36 24.63 -9.45
CA LEU A 271 -8.10 24.99 -8.07
C LEU A 271 -6.80 24.36 -7.55
N GLU A 272 -6.21 24.98 -6.53
CA GLU A 272 -5.03 24.44 -5.88
C GLU A 272 -5.44 23.37 -4.86
N ARG A 273 -5.09 22.09 -5.07
CA ARG A 273 -5.38 20.99 -4.12
C ARG A 273 -6.88 20.85 -3.74
N PRO A 274 -7.82 20.80 -4.71
CA PRO A 274 -9.20 20.47 -4.43
C PRO A 274 -9.32 18.99 -4.01
N ARG A 275 -10.33 18.68 -3.20
CA ARG A 275 -10.74 17.30 -2.94
C ARG A 275 -12.27 17.20 -2.98
N TYR A 276 -12.77 16.15 -3.62
CA TYR A 276 -14.21 15.92 -3.74
C TYR A 276 -14.55 14.49 -3.35
N LEU A 277 -15.45 14.34 -2.37
CA LEU A 277 -16.02 13.05 -2.03
C LEU A 277 -17.37 12.88 -2.74
N SER A 278 -17.34 12.03 -3.75
CA SER A 278 -18.53 11.57 -4.45
C SER A 278 -19.31 10.61 -3.55
N VAL A 279 -20.25 11.16 -2.77
CA VAL A 279 -21.19 10.37 -1.97
C VAL A 279 -22.53 10.38 -2.69
N GLY A 280 -22.85 9.26 -3.34
CA GLY A 280 -24.12 9.10 -4.03
C GLY A 280 -25.31 9.36 -3.09
N THR A 281 -26.40 9.89 -3.63
CA THR A 281 -27.65 10.02 -2.86
C THR A 281 -28.17 8.61 -2.48
N ARG A 282 -28.80 8.48 -1.29
CA ARG A 282 -29.41 7.22 -0.80
C ARG A 282 -30.29 6.44 -1.82
N PRO A 283 -30.93 7.05 -2.85
CA PRO A 283 -31.64 6.30 -3.89
C PRO A 283 -30.74 5.47 -4.82
N GLY A 284 -29.43 5.75 -4.91
CA GLY A 284 -28.46 4.98 -5.70
C GLY A 284 -27.76 3.84 -4.93
N LEU A 285 -28.07 3.68 -3.64
CA LEU A 285 -27.56 2.62 -2.75
C LEU A 285 -28.48 1.38 -2.70
N ARG A 286 -29.29 1.14 -3.73
CA ARG A 286 -30.12 -0.08 -3.88
C ARG A 286 -29.55 -1.01 -4.94
#